data_AF-A0A7X7I3X5-F1
#
_entry.id   AF-A0A7X7I3X5-F1
#
_cell.length_a   1.000
_cell.length_b   1.000
_cell.length_c   1.000
_cell.angle_alpha   90.00
_cell.angle_beta   90.00
_cell.angle_gamma   90.00
#
_symmetry.space_group_name_H-M   'P 1'
#
loop_
_entity.id
_entity.type
_entity.pdbx_description
1 polymer ?
#
loop_
_entity_poly.entity_id
_entity_poly.type
_entity_poly.pdbx_seq_one_letter_code
_entity_poly.pdbx_strand_id
1 'polypeptide(L)'
;ALCALLWRDCDLRRSADPVEIVSMLSDARLQTLASALLSASSAEDMEIYWHDIGDTFPMKAIAAGGVYCDELERAHDPYTILVDILSVRKHKREYDLLKTKLSRGTAANDELMRFQKLAMILKSGKGKGTL
;
A
#
# COMPACT_ATOMS: atom_id res chain seq x y z
N ALA A 1 1.14 -7.75 3.88
CA ALA A 1 -0.31 -8.01 3.77
C ALA A 1 -0.81 -7.69 2.37
N LEU A 2 -0.77 -6.43 1.91
CA LEU A 2 -1.24 -6.08 0.55
C LEU A 2 -0.57 -6.91 -0.57
N CYS A 3 0.76 -7.07 -0.55
CA CYS A 3 1.46 -7.94 -1.52
C CYS A 3 1.02 -9.42 -1.44
N ALA A 4 0.58 -9.89 -0.28
CA ALA A 4 0.06 -11.25 -0.13
C ALA A 4 -1.34 -11.40 -0.74
N LEU A 5 -2.20 -10.38 -0.65
CA LEU A 5 -3.48 -10.37 -1.37
C LEU A 5 -3.27 -10.34 -2.88
N LEU A 6 -2.39 -9.47 -3.37
CA LEU A 6 -2.04 -9.40 -4.81
C LEU A 6 -1.42 -10.72 -5.32
N TRP A 7 -0.75 -11.47 -4.44
CA TRP A 7 -0.23 -12.79 -4.79
C TRP A 7 -1.34 -13.82 -4.97
N ARG A 8 -2.30 -13.86 -4.05
CA ARG A 8 -3.39 -14.84 -3.99
C ARG A 8 -4.50 -14.57 -5.01
N ASP A 9 -4.80 -13.30 -5.27
CA ASP A 9 -5.99 -12.90 -6.00
C ASP A 9 -5.63 -12.28 -7.36
N CYS A 10 -5.89 -13.04 -8.42
CA CYS A 10 -5.63 -12.60 -9.79
C CYS A 10 -6.65 -11.58 -10.30
N ASP A 11 -7.88 -11.58 -9.77
CA ASP A 11 -8.91 -10.61 -10.13
C ASP A 11 -8.60 -9.25 -9.51
N LEU A 12 -8.10 -9.25 -8.28
CA LEU A 12 -7.59 -8.05 -7.63
C LEU A 12 -6.45 -7.43 -8.44
N ARG A 13 -5.47 -8.22 -8.88
CA ARG A 13 -4.37 -7.71 -9.73
C ARG A 13 -4.87 -7.04 -11.02
N ARG A 14 -5.89 -7.63 -11.64
CA ARG A 14 -6.43 -7.15 -12.93
C ARG A 14 -7.30 -5.90 -12.79
N SER A 15 -7.95 -5.72 -11.65
CA SER A 15 -8.91 -4.64 -11.42
C SER A 15 -8.30 -3.44 -10.69
N ALA A 16 -7.21 -3.62 -9.94
CA ALA A 16 -6.58 -2.55 -9.17
C ALA A 16 -5.80 -1.57 -10.06
N ASP A 17 -5.78 -0.29 -9.67
CA ASP A 17 -4.90 0.72 -10.27
C ASP A 17 -3.46 0.53 -9.75
N PRO A 18 -2.48 0.18 -10.62
CA PRO A 18 -1.11 -0.05 -10.19
C PRO A 18 -0.46 1.18 -9.54
N VAL A 19 -0.73 2.37 -10.07
CA VAL A 19 -0.13 3.61 -9.56
C VAL A 19 -0.66 3.91 -8.16
N GLU A 20 -1.96 3.73 -7.96
CA GLU A 20 -2.58 3.93 -6.66
C GLU A 20 -2.02 2.94 -5.63
N ILE A 21 -2.02 1.64 -5.94
CA ILE A 21 -1.55 0.57 -5.05
C ILE A 21 -0.08 0.76 -4.65
N VAL A 22 0.79 1.04 -5.62
CA VAL A 22 2.23 1.24 -5.34
C VAL A 22 2.44 2.47 -4.45
N SER A 23 1.72 3.56 -4.70
CA SER A 23 1.84 4.79 -3.90
C SER A 23 1.38 4.65 -2.44
N MET A 24 0.55 3.64 -2.14
CA MET A 24 0.11 3.33 -0.77
C MET A 24 1.24 2.75 0.09
N LEU A 25 2.26 2.15 -0.53
CA LEU A 25 3.41 1.57 0.16
C LEU A 25 4.48 2.65 0.45
N SER A 26 5.25 2.43 1.51
CA SER A 26 6.33 3.35 1.94
C SER A 26 7.73 2.78 1.75
N ASP A 27 7.85 1.45 1.79
CA ASP A 27 9.10 0.74 1.58
C ASP A 27 9.31 0.51 0.08
N ALA A 28 10.47 0.90 -0.44
CA ALA A 28 10.80 0.80 -1.86
C ALA A 28 10.85 -0.65 -2.35
N ARG A 29 11.29 -1.61 -1.52
CA ARG A 29 11.30 -3.03 -1.92
C ARG A 29 9.90 -3.59 -2.00
N LEU A 30 9.01 -3.18 -1.11
CA LEU A 30 7.58 -3.53 -1.19
C LEU A 30 6.90 -2.88 -2.40
N GLN A 31 7.28 -1.66 -2.77
CA GLN A 31 6.81 -1.02 -4.00
C GLN A 31 7.25 -1.81 -5.24
N THR A 32 8.53 -2.20 -5.33
CA THR A 32 9.03 -3.05 -6.42
C THR A 32 8.29 -4.39 -6.49
N LEU A 33 8.08 -5.04 -5.33
CA LEU A 33 7.32 -6.28 -5.24
C LEU A 33 5.88 -6.10 -5.73
N ALA A 34 5.18 -5.06 -5.25
CA ALA A 34 3.80 -4.78 -5.68
C ALA A 34 3.72 -4.50 -7.18
N SER A 35 4.63 -3.70 -7.74
CA SER A 35 4.70 -3.44 -9.18
C SER A 35 4.92 -4.72 -9.98
N ALA A 36 5.80 -5.60 -9.52
CA ALA A 36 6.06 -6.89 -10.16
C ALA A 36 4.79 -7.76 -10.13
N LEU A 37 4.12 -7.85 -8.98
CA LEU A 37 2.88 -8.61 -8.81
C LEU A 37 1.77 -8.10 -9.73
N LEU A 38 1.54 -6.79 -9.78
CA LEU A 38 0.52 -6.15 -10.62
C LEU A 38 0.79 -6.32 -12.12
N SER A 39 2.05 -6.49 -12.51
CA SER A 39 2.45 -6.67 -13.92
C SER A 39 2.52 -8.15 -14.33
N ALA A 40 2.48 -9.07 -13.37
CA ALA A 40 2.64 -10.48 -13.63
C ALA A 40 1.35 -11.14 -14.11
N SER A 41 1.48 -11.99 -15.13
CA SER A 41 0.37 -12.80 -15.63
C SER A 41 0.12 -14.04 -14.78
N SER A 42 1.16 -14.56 -14.10
CA SER A 42 1.08 -15.72 -13.21
C SER A 42 1.93 -15.50 -11.96
N ALA A 43 1.42 -15.97 -10.81
CA ALA A 43 2.19 -16.01 -9.57
C ALA A 43 3.31 -17.06 -9.64
N GLU A 44 3.03 -18.22 -10.24
CA GLU A 44 3.97 -19.35 -10.32
C GLU A 44 5.24 -18.96 -11.10
N ASP A 45 5.09 -18.25 -12.22
CA ASP A 45 6.23 -17.79 -13.02
C ASP A 45 7.13 -16.82 -12.24
N MET A 46 6.53 -15.99 -11.38
CA MET A 46 7.30 -15.08 -10.51
C MET A 46 8.06 -15.85 -9.43
N GLU A 47 7.47 -16.89 -8.84
CA GLU A 47 8.13 -17.72 -7.83
C GLU A 47 9.37 -18.39 -8.41
N ILE A 48 9.22 -18.99 -9.60
CA ILE A 48 10.33 -19.62 -10.33
C ILE A 48 11.42 -18.58 -10.63
N TYR A 49 11.04 -17.41 -11.15
CA TYR A 49 12.00 -16.34 -11.44
C TYR A 49 12.78 -15.88 -10.20
N TRP A 50 12.08 -15.62 -9.09
CA TRP A 50 12.74 -15.21 -7.85
C TRP A 50 13.64 -16.29 -7.27
N HIS A 51 13.23 -17.55 -7.39
CA HIS A 51 14.05 -18.68 -6.99
C HIS A 51 15.34 -18.75 -7.82
N ASP A 52 15.25 -18.61 -9.14
CA ASP A 52 16.39 -18.69 -10.07
C ASP A 52 17.44 -17.61 -9.81
N ILE A 53 17.01 -16.37 -9.54
CA ILE A 53 17.92 -15.27 -9.20
C ILE A 53 18.37 -15.27 -7.73
N GLY A 54 17.89 -16.24 -6.93
CA GLY A 54 18.19 -16.35 -5.51
C GLY A 54 17.59 -15.25 -4.62
N ASP A 55 16.57 -14.51 -5.09
CA ASP A 55 15.92 -13.47 -4.29
C ASP A 55 14.85 -14.08 -3.36
N THR A 56 15.21 -14.21 -2.09
CA THR A 56 14.31 -14.76 -1.06
C THR A 56 13.37 -13.73 -0.44
N PHE A 57 13.54 -12.43 -0.72
CA PHE A 57 12.75 -11.40 -0.08
C PHE A 57 11.26 -11.42 -0.47
N PRO A 58 10.89 -11.52 -1.76
CA PRO A 58 9.49 -11.53 -2.17
C PRO A 58 8.65 -12.56 -1.41
N MET A 59 9.12 -13.80 -1.36
CA MET A 59 8.41 -14.89 -0.68
C MET A 59 8.33 -14.69 0.83
N LYS A 60 9.39 -14.17 1.47
CA LYS A 60 9.36 -13.83 2.91
C LYS A 60 8.36 -12.72 3.20
N ALA A 61 8.32 -11.67 2.38
CA ALA A 61 7.41 -10.55 2.55
C ALA A 61 5.94 -10.95 2.30
N ILE A 62 5.69 -11.80 1.30
CA ILE A 62 4.38 -12.40 1.03
C ILE A 62 3.94 -13.27 2.20
N ALA A 63 4.79 -14.19 2.67
CA ALA A 63 4.46 -15.09 3.79
C ALA A 63 4.14 -14.32 5.08
N ALA A 64 4.97 -13.34 5.45
CA ALA A 64 4.71 -12.48 6.61
C ALA A 64 3.40 -11.70 6.46
N GLY A 65 3.05 -11.32 5.22
CA GLY A 65 1.79 -10.67 4.91
C GLY A 65 0.56 -11.58 4.95
N GLY A 66 0.73 -12.86 4.62
CA GLY A 66 -0.35 -13.85 4.54
C GLY A 66 -0.99 -14.11 5.90
N VAL A 67 -0.17 -14.26 6.95
CA VAL A 67 -0.66 -14.47 8.33
C VAL A 67 -1.65 -13.36 8.75
N TYR A 68 -1.32 -12.11 8.44
CA TYR A 68 -2.20 -10.98 8.75
C TYR A 68 -3.46 -10.95 7.88
N CYS A 69 -3.39 -11.41 6.63
CA CYS A 69 -4.59 -11.53 5.77
C CYS A 69 -5.53 -12.60 6.30
N ASP A 70 -5.00 -13.77 6.69
CA ASP A 70 -5.78 -14.87 7.26
C ASP A 70 -6.48 -14.47 8.57
N GLU A 71 -5.88 -13.58 9.36
CA GLU A 71 -6.53 -12.97 10.53
C GLU A 71 -7.71 -12.06 10.15
N LEU A 72 -7.54 -11.22 9.12
CA LEU A 72 -8.58 -10.32 8.64
C LEU A 72 -9.74 -11.04 7.95
N GLU A 73 -9.46 -12.07 7.13
CA GLU A 73 -10.46 -12.84 6.38
C GLU A 73 -11.53 -13.47 7.29
N ARG A 74 -11.16 -13.80 8.54
CA ARG A 74 -12.08 -14.36 9.53
C ARG A 74 -13.11 -13.35 10.03
N ALA A 75 -12.86 -12.05 9.89
CA ALA A 75 -13.69 -10.98 10.43
C ALA A 75 -14.39 -10.17 9.32
N HIS A 76 -13.68 -9.85 8.24
CA HIS A 76 -14.08 -8.86 7.24
C HIS A 76 -13.35 -9.07 5.90
N ASP A 77 -13.72 -8.30 4.86
CA ASP A 77 -12.94 -8.23 3.62
C ASP A 77 -11.54 -7.62 3.89
N PRO A 78 -10.45 -8.40 3.76
CA PRO A 78 -9.10 -7.92 4.04
C PRO A 78 -8.65 -6.82 3.09
N TYR A 79 -9.12 -6.84 1.84
CA TYR A 79 -8.68 -5.87 0.85
C TYR A 79 -9.16 -4.47 1.21
N THR A 80 -10.46 -4.31 1.46
CA THR A 80 -11.05 -3.03 1.88
C THR A 80 -10.35 -2.48 3.14
N ILE A 81 -10.15 -3.33 4.16
CA ILE A 81 -9.48 -2.91 5.41
C ILE A 81 -8.04 -2.44 5.14
N LEU A 82 -7.28 -3.19 4.36
CA LEU A 82 -5.88 -2.84 4.07
C LEU A 82 -5.79 -1.56 3.27
N VAL A 83 -6.65 -1.37 2.27
CA VAL A 83 -6.69 -0.14 1.47
C VAL A 83 -7.04 1.07 2.34
N ASP A 84 -8.00 0.96 3.26
CA ASP A 84 -8.34 2.04 4.18
C ASP A 84 -7.16 2.41 5.08
N ILE A 85 -6.54 1.42 5.72
CA ILE A 85 -5.37 1.63 6.61
C ILE A 85 -4.23 2.27 5.83
N LEU A 86 -3.90 1.74 4.65
CA LEU A 86 -2.78 2.21 3.86
C LEU A 86 -3.05 3.59 3.23
N SER A 87 -4.28 3.88 2.85
CA SER A 87 -4.71 5.21 2.38
C SER A 87 -4.53 6.25 3.48
N VAL A 88 -4.96 5.96 4.70
CA VAL A 88 -4.73 6.87 5.85
C VAL A 88 -3.25 7.08 6.09
N ARG A 89 -2.44 6.02 6.04
CA ARG A 89 -0.97 6.12 6.18
C ARG A 89 -0.34 6.95 5.06
N LYS A 90 -0.77 6.78 3.81
CA LYS A 90 -0.33 7.58 2.66
C LYS A 90 -0.66 9.06 2.86
N HIS A 91 -1.91 9.38 3.19
CA HIS A 91 -2.34 10.76 3.44
C HIS A 91 -1.57 11.40 4.61
N LYS A 92 -1.30 10.64 5.67
CA LYS A 92 -0.50 11.12 6.80
C LYS A 92 0.94 11.43 6.40
N ARG A 93 1.60 10.55 5.64
CA ARG A 93 2.96 10.78 5.11
C ARG A 93 3.03 12.05 4.27
N GLU A 94 2.06 12.22 3.37
CA GLU A 94 1.97 13.42 2.53
C GLU A 94 1.72 14.68 3.37
N TYR A 95 0.83 14.60 4.36
CA TYR A 95 0.56 15.70 5.29
C TYR A 95 1.82 16.13 6.06
N ASP A 96 2.60 15.17 6.59
CA ASP A 96 3.80 15.45 7.37
C ASP A 96 4.92 16.06 6.50
N LEU A 97 5.04 15.62 5.24
CA LEU A 97 5.94 16.21 4.26
C LEU A 97 5.59 17.69 3.99
N LEU A 98 4.31 17.95 3.72
CA LEU A 98 3.81 19.30 3.45
C LEU A 98 3.91 20.21 4.68
N LYS A 99 3.62 19.69 5.87
CA LYS A 99 3.81 20.40 7.14
C LYS A 99 5.25 20.87 7.30
N THR A 100 6.21 20.00 6.96
CA THR A 100 7.64 20.33 7.01
C THR A 100 7.99 21.43 6.01
N LYS A 101 7.53 21.34 4.75
CA LYS A 101 7.75 22.40 3.74
C LYS A 101 7.15 23.75 4.16
N LEU A 102 5.93 23.74 4.68
CA LEU A 102 5.24 24.94 5.18
C LEU A 102 6.00 25.59 6.34
N SER A 103 6.48 24.80 7.29
CA SER A 103 7.29 25.31 8.41
C SER A 103 8.59 25.99 7.97
N ARG A 104 9.08 25.67 6.76
CA ARG A 104 10.29 26.25 6.15
C ARG A 104 9.97 27.41 5.20
N GLY A 105 8.70 27.73 4.97
CA GLY A 105 8.28 28.77 4.02
C GLY A 105 8.57 28.44 2.55
N THR A 106 8.83 27.17 2.21
CA THR A 106 9.18 26.74 0.84
C THR A 106 8.02 26.10 0.09
N ALA A 107 6.81 26.12 0.65
CA ALA A 107 5.64 25.48 0.05
C ALA A 107 5.00 26.40 -0.99
N ALA A 108 4.57 25.82 -2.11
CA ALA A 108 3.78 26.51 -3.11
C ALA A 108 2.29 26.61 -2.70
N ASN A 109 1.51 27.43 -3.42
CA ASN A 109 0.09 27.65 -3.09
C ASN A 109 -0.76 26.39 -3.24
N ASP A 110 -0.51 25.57 -4.26
CA ASP A 110 -1.16 24.28 -4.47
C ASP A 110 -0.85 23.28 -3.34
N GLU A 111 0.39 23.28 -2.85
CA GLU A 111 0.82 22.49 -1.70
C GLU A 111 0.10 22.91 -0.40
N LEU A 112 -0.13 24.21 -0.19
CA LEU A 112 -0.94 24.72 0.93
C LEU A 112 -2.39 24.23 0.84
N MET A 113 -3.01 24.30 -0.35
CA MET A 113 -4.37 23.81 -0.57
C MET A 113 -4.47 22.31 -0.34
N ARG A 114 -3.47 21.54 -0.81
CA ARG A 114 -3.38 20.10 -0.59
C ARG A 114 -3.23 19.77 0.89
N PHE A 115 -2.39 20.51 1.62
CA PHE A 115 -2.22 20.36 3.06
C PHE A 115 -3.53 20.54 3.83
N GLN A 116 -4.30 21.59 3.52
CA GLN A 116 -5.61 21.83 4.14
C GLN A 116 -6.60 20.69 3.84
N LYS A 117 -6.65 20.23 2.59
CA LYS A 117 -7.50 19.10 2.19
C LYS A 117 -7.14 17.83 2.96
N LEU A 118 -5.86 17.51 3.09
CA LEU A 118 -5.40 16.35 3.86
C LEU A 118 -5.77 16.47 5.34
N ALA A 119 -5.67 17.68 5.93
CA ALA A 119 -6.07 17.90 7.32
C ALA A 119 -7.56 17.60 7.53
N MET A 120 -8.44 17.98 6.58
CA MET A 120 -9.87 17.66 6.64
C MET A 120 -10.13 16.16 6.51
N ILE A 121 -9.48 15.48 5.56
CA ILE A 121 -9.60 14.02 5.38
C ILE A 121 -9.20 13.29 6.66
N LEU A 122 -8.05 13.64 7.23
CA LEU A 122 -7.52 13.00 8.44
C LEU A 122 -8.37 13.31 9.69
N LYS A 123 -8.97 14.51 9.77
CA LYS A 123 -9.88 14.89 10.86
C LYS A 123 -11.26 14.22 10.76
N SER A 124 -11.76 13.98 9.54
CA SER A 124 -13.06 13.38 9.27
C SER A 124 -13.12 11.89 9.63
N GLY A 125 -11.97 11.20 9.58
CA GLY A 125 -11.80 9.95 10.34
C GLY A 125 -12.81 8.83 10.05
N LYS A 126 -13.14 8.53 8.79
CA LYS A 126 -13.54 7.17 8.37
C LYS A 126 -12.33 6.21 8.45
N GLY A 127 -11.71 6.16 9.62
CA GLY A 127 -10.42 5.51 9.87
C GLY A 127 -10.11 5.39 11.36
N LYS A 128 -11.12 5.56 12.24
CA LYS A 128 -11.11 4.88 13.52
C LYS A 128 -11.45 3.41 13.24
N GLY A 129 -10.48 2.68 12.69
CA GLY A 129 -10.45 1.24 12.87
C GLY A 129 -10.27 0.99 14.35
N THR A 130 -11.37 0.93 15.08
CA THR A 130 -11.43 0.14 16.30
C THR A 130 -11.03 -1.27 15.89
N LEU A 131 -9.84 -1.66 16.33
CA LEU A 131 -9.55 -3.06 16.66
C LEU A 131 -10.66 -3.60 17.56
#